data_AF-A0A529P5U8-F1
#
_entry.id   AF-A0A529P5U8-F1
#
_cell.length_a   1.000
_cell.length_b   1.000
_cell.length_c   1.000
_cell.angle_alpha   90.00
_cell.angle_beta   90.00
_cell.angle_gamma   90.00
#
_symmetry.space_group_name_H-M   'P 1'
#
loop_
_entity.id
_entity.type
_entity.pdbx_description
1 polymer ?
#
loop_
_entity_poly.entity_id
_entity_poly.type
_entity_poly.pdbx_seq_one_letter_code
_entity_poly.pdbx_strand_id
1 'polypeptide(L)' 'MIDTSGFIEALRGLRFNNAFNPYAETCQAYDLVEAPAVRRHNLKMVLDAALDRGVESIWIARDLGYRGGRRTGL' A
#
# COMPACT_ATOMS: atom_id res chain seq x y z
N MET A 1 -10.12 -6.08 16.74
CA MET A 1 -10.42 -6.31 15.31
C MET A 1 -9.57 -5.33 14.54
N ILE A 2 -8.79 -5.77 13.55
CA ILE A 2 -7.94 -4.85 12.77
C ILE A 2 -8.83 -4.20 11.71
N ASP A 3 -9.00 -2.88 11.78
CA ASP A 3 -9.64 -2.09 10.73
C ASP A 3 -8.63 -1.77 9.61
N THR A 4 -9.06 -1.12 8.53
CA THR A 4 -8.18 -0.79 7.39
C THR A 4 -6.94 -0.01 7.83
N SER A 5 -7.07 0.88 8.81
CA SER A 5 -5.96 1.68 9.33
C SER A 5 -4.94 0.78 10.04
N GLY A 6 -5.40 -0.12 10.90
CA GLY A 6 -4.55 -1.09 11.57
C GLY A 6 -3.84 -2.03 10.60
N PHE A 7 -4.51 -2.44 9.51
CA PHE A 7 -3.90 -3.26 8.46
C PHE A 7 -2.76 -2.51 7.77
N ILE A 8 -2.98 -1.24 7.41
CA ILE A 8 -1.97 -0.39 6.77
C ILE A 8 -0.77 -0.13 7.69
N GLU A 9 -1.03 0.08 8.99
CA GLU A 9 0.04 0.26 9.98
C GLU A 9 0.86 -1.01 10.18
N ALA A 10 0.23 -2.19 10.15
CA ALA A 10 0.97 -3.45 10.13
C ALA A 10 1.81 -3.60 8.84
N LEU A 11 1.22 -3.32 7.67
CA LEU A 11 1.86 -3.45 6.36
C LEU A 11 3.09 -2.54 6.21
N ARG A 12 2.99 -1.27 6.64
CA ARG A 12 4.12 -0.34 6.61
C ARG A 12 5.19 -0.68 7.65
N GLY A 13 4.88 -1.48 8.67
CA GLY A 13 5.83 -1.94 9.68
C GLY A 13 6.78 -3.02 9.16
N LEU A 14 6.42 -3.71 8.07
CA LEU A 14 7.19 -4.81 7.53
C LEU A 14 8.53 -4.36 6.93
N ARG A 15 9.59 -5.09 7.25
CA ARG A 15 10.94 -4.92 6.70
C ARG A 15 11.51 -6.28 6.34
N PHE A 16 12.15 -6.37 5.17
CA PHE A 16 12.80 -7.60 4.70
C PHE A 16 14.15 -7.26 4.07
N ASN A 17 15.10 -8.19 4.14
CA ASN A 17 16.39 -8.02 3.48
C ASN A 17 16.20 -7.93 1.97
N ASN A 18 16.87 -6.96 1.34
CA ASN A 18 16.85 -6.73 -0.11
C ASN A 18 15.43 -6.50 -0.70
N ALA A 19 14.49 -6.00 0.11
CA ALA A 19 13.16 -5.62 -0.34
C ALA A 19 12.89 -4.14 -0.09
N PHE A 20 12.11 -3.54 -0.98
CA PHE A 20 11.60 -2.19 -0.81
C PHE A 20 10.11 -2.27 -0.44
N ASN A 21 9.75 -1.72 0.72
CA ASN A 21 8.38 -1.56 1.16
C ASN A 21 7.83 -0.20 0.69
N PRO A 22 6.99 -0.15 -0.36
CA PRO A 22 6.45 1.12 -0.85
C PRO A 22 5.56 1.83 0.17
N TYR A 23 5.00 1.10 1.13
CA TYR A 23 4.16 1.68 2.17
C TYR A 23 4.96 2.32 3.29
N ALA A 24 6.29 2.22 3.28
CA ALA A 24 7.15 2.74 4.34
C ALA A 24 8.35 3.56 3.84
N GLU A 25 8.91 3.19 2.69
CA GLU A 25 10.18 3.71 2.21
C GLU A 25 10.01 4.66 1.02
N THR A 26 10.94 5.61 0.89
CA THR A 26 10.95 6.61 -0.18
C THR A 26 12.06 6.28 -1.18
N CYS A 27 11.74 6.29 -2.47
CA CYS A 27 12.71 6.18 -3.55
C CYS A 27 13.33 7.56 -3.85
N GLN A 28 14.58 7.79 -3.44
CA GLN A 28 15.24 9.09 -3.56
C GLN A 28 15.29 9.67 -4.99
N ALA A 29 15.29 8.82 -6.01
CA ALA A 29 15.38 9.26 -7.41
C ALA A 29 14.05 9.71 -8.02
N TYR A 30 12.90 9.23 -7.51
CA TYR A 30 11.60 9.40 -8.19
C TYR A 30 10.43 9.72 -7.27
N ASP A 31 10.56 9.51 -5.95
CA ASP A 31 9.51 9.82 -5.01
C ASP A 31 9.62 11.27 -4.52
N LEU A 32 8.47 11.90 -4.33
CA LEU A 32 8.35 13.09 -3.48
C LEU A 32 8.35 12.67 -2.00
N VAL A 33 8.59 13.62 -1.10
CA VAL A 33 8.65 13.38 0.36
C VAL A 33 7.42 12.64 0.88
N GLU A 34 6.23 12.97 0.37
CA GLU A 34 4.96 12.40 0.80
C GLU A 34 4.58 11.08 0.11
N ALA A 35 5.40 10.55 -0.80
CA ALA A 35 5.02 9.38 -1.62
C ALA A 35 4.57 8.17 -0.78
N PRO A 36 5.25 7.76 0.32
CA PRO A 36 4.76 6.67 1.15
C PRO A 36 3.38 6.95 1.76
N ALA A 37 3.10 8.20 2.14
CA ALA A 37 1.81 8.59 2.70
C ALA A 37 0.69 8.52 1.65
N VAL A 38 0.95 9.01 0.44
CA VAL A 38 0.01 8.92 -0.69
C VAL A 38 -0.30 7.46 -1.03
N ARG A 39 0.70 6.57 -1.09
CA ARG A 39 0.49 5.14 -1.38
C ARG A 39 -0.36 4.44 -0.32
N ARG A 40 -0.14 4.75 0.97
CA ARG A 40 -0.98 4.25 2.06
C ARG A 40 -2.41 4.77 1.97
N HIS A 41 -2.57 6.05 1.64
CA HIS A 41 -3.89 6.67 1.48
C HIS A 41 -4.68 6.02 0.35
N ASN A 42 -4.05 5.80 -0.81
CA ASN A 42 -4.68 5.14 -1.95
C ASN A 42 -5.14 3.72 -1.61
N LEU A 43 -4.28 2.93 -0.95
CA LEU A 43 -4.64 1.59 -0.50
C LEU A 43 -5.81 1.63 0.49
N LYS A 44 -5.79 2.57 1.45
CA LYS A 44 -6.90 2.76 2.40
C LYS A 44 -8.22 3.01 1.70
N MET A 45 -8.22 3.94 0.74
CA MET A 45 -9.44 4.30 0.00
C MET A 45 -10.04 3.09 -0.73
N VAL A 46 -9.20 2.27 -1.37
CA VAL A 46 -9.69 1.08 -2.10
C VAL A 46 -10.24 0.03 -1.14
N LEU A 47 -9.55 -0.23 -0.02
CA LEU A 47 -10.00 -1.21 0.97
C LEU A 47 -11.29 -0.76 1.69
N ASP A 48 -11.36 0.50 2.11
CA ASP A 48 -12.57 1.06 2.71
C ASP A 48 -13.75 1.00 1.73
N ALA A 49 -13.53 1.35 0.47
CA ALA A 49 -14.53 1.29 -0.57
C ALA A 49 -15.00 -0.14 -0.87
N ALA A 50 -14.11 -1.13 -0.79
CA ALA A 50 -14.43 -2.54 -0.97
C ALA A 50 -15.29 -3.08 0.19
N LEU A 51 -14.95 -2.69 1.42
CA LEU A 51 -15.71 -3.05 2.62
C LEU A 51 -17.09 -2.40 2.63
N ASP A 52 -17.17 -1.09 2.34
CA ASP A 52 -18.41 -0.33 2.29
C ASP A 52 -19.38 -0.87 1.22
N ARG A 53 -18.85 -1.24 0.05
CA ARG A 53 -19.66 -1.83 -1.03
C ARG A 53 -19.93 -3.33 -0.88
N GLY A 54 -19.33 -3.98 0.12
CA GLY A 54 -19.47 -5.42 0.33
C GLY A 54 -19.08 -6.25 -0.89
N VAL A 55 -17.93 -5.96 -1.51
CA VAL A 55 -17.48 -6.71 -2.69
C VAL A 55 -17.35 -8.21 -2.39
N GLU A 56 -17.77 -9.06 -3.31
CA GLU A 56 -17.73 -10.52 -3.12
C GLU A 56 -16.30 -11.08 -3.16
N SER A 57 -15.41 -10.46 -3.94
CA SER A 57 -14.04 -10.94 -4.14
C SER A 57 -13.02 -9.82 -4.24
N ILE A 58 -11.80 -10.11 -3.79
CA ILE A 58 -10.60 -9.28 -3.95
C ILE A 58 -9.52 -10.15 -4.61
N TRP A 59 -8.86 -9.60 -5.62
CA TRP A 59 -7.81 -10.28 -6.37
C TRP A 59 -6.45 -9.82 -5.85
N ILE A 60 -5.63 -10.76 -5.37
CA ILE A 60 -4.31 -10.47 -4.81
C ILE A 60 -3.25 -10.96 -5.79
N ALA A 61 -2.46 -10.03 -6.31
CA ALA A 61 -1.29 -10.33 -7.15
C ALA A 61 -0.05 -10.64 -6.31
N ARG A 62 1.01 -11.13 -6.96
CA ARG A 62 2.25 -11.54 -6.29
C ARG A 62 3.01 -10.37 -5.63
N ASP A 63 3.24 -9.28 -6.37
CA ASP A 63 4.03 -8.12 -5.94
C ASP A 63 3.71 -6.85 -6.74
N LEU A 64 4.19 -5.69 -6.26
CA LEU A 64 4.00 -4.40 -6.93
C LEU A 64 5.12 -4.09 -7.92
N GLY A 65 4.74 -3.92 -9.19
CA GLY A 65 5.67 -3.49 -10.23
C GLY A 65 6.22 -2.07 -10.02
N TYR A 66 7.47 -1.86 -10.43
CA TYR A 66 8.23 -0.62 -10.21
C TYR A 66 7.57 0.66 -10.74
N ARG A 67 6.94 0.61 -11.92
CA ARG A 67 6.30 1.76 -12.57
C ARG A 67 4.79 1.86 -12.32
N GLY A 68 4.22 0.88 -11.62
CA GLY A 68 2.78 0.83 -11.29
C GLY A 68 2.60 0.90 -9.78
N GLY A 69 2.23 -0.22 -9.18
CA GLY A 69 1.89 -0.30 -7.75
C GLY A 69 2.94 0.23 -6.79
N ARG A 70 4.24 0.15 -7.12
CA ARG A 70 5.26 0.75 -6.27
C ARG A 70 5.14 2.27 -6.17
N ARG A 71 4.55 2.94 -7.16
CA ARG A 71 4.36 4.40 -7.20
C ARG A 71 2.97 4.83 -6.72
N THR A 72 1.96 3.98 -6.91
CA THR A 72 0.55 4.29 -6.57
C THR A 72 0.08 3.69 -5.25
N GLY A 73 0.69 2.59 -4.80
CA GLY A 73 0.24 1.80 -3.65
C GLY A 73 -0.82 0.75 -3.99
N LEU A 74 -1.15 0.57 -5.27
CA LEU A 74 -2.23 -0.28 -5.81
C LEU A 74 -1.73 -1.23 -6.90
#